data_AF-A0ABD3P5A3-F1
#
_entry.id   AF-A0ABD3P5A3-F1
#
_cell.length_a   1.000
_cell.length_b   1.000
_cell.length_c   1.000
_cell.angle_alpha   90.00
_cell.angle_beta   90.00
_cell.angle_gamma   90.00
#
_symmetry.space_group_name_H-M   'P 1'
#
loop_
_entity.id
_entity.type
_entity.pdbx_description
1 polymer ?
#
loop_
_entity_poly.entity_id
_entity_poly.type
_entity_poly.pdbx_seq_one_letter_code
_entity_poly.pdbx_strand_id
1 'polypeptide(L)'
;MRHISSFVRFVLALFVAVMLTPAAAKVPAFIKRNRAKYTPLLFFKVPMGQMPESDQMEKIVKSIEKETGVHIQRLDIMRDRAAKKLYEKLVENNLRSPFPLLYHRESLQRVYGLADKDLVRSWSKGRLLPVVDEKEVTVLPGADGEAMDDEMDMEELEMEMDRELTPAQRRGKEAMKKRMEEGRKK
;
A
#
# COMPACT_ATOMS: atom_id res chain seq x y z
N MET A 1 47.14 -7.72 -63.92
CA MET A 1 46.60 -7.86 -62.53
C MET A 1 45.95 -6.54 -62.07
N ARG A 2 44.78 -6.15 -62.61
CA ARG A 2 44.10 -4.87 -62.28
C ARG A 2 42.63 -5.01 -61.86
N HIS A 3 42.14 -6.23 -61.62
CA HIS A 3 40.71 -6.48 -61.32
C HIS A 3 40.40 -6.69 -59.82
N ILE A 4 41.41 -6.84 -58.95
CA ILE A 4 41.21 -7.12 -57.52
C ILE A 4 40.79 -5.85 -56.74
N SER A 5 41.20 -4.67 -57.21
CA SER A 5 40.95 -3.37 -56.53
C SER A 5 39.48 -2.95 -56.51
N SER A 6 38.73 -3.22 -57.58
CA SER A 6 37.33 -2.79 -57.68
C SER A 6 36.38 -3.63 -56.82
N PHE A 7 36.68 -4.93 -56.69
CA PHE A 7 35.85 -5.86 -55.91
C PHE A 7 35.96 -5.59 -54.40
N VAL A 8 37.17 -5.31 -53.90
CA VAL A 8 37.40 -4.97 -52.48
C VAL A 8 36.71 -3.66 -52.11
N ARG A 9 36.72 -2.65 -53.00
CA ARG A 9 36.02 -1.38 -52.79
C ARG A 9 34.49 -1.54 -52.77
N PHE A 10 33.96 -2.45 -53.57
CA PHE A 10 32.52 -2.74 -53.59
C PHE A 10 32.06 -3.47 -52.32
N VAL A 11 32.85 -4.43 -51.83
CA VAL A 11 32.55 -5.16 -50.58
C VAL A 11 32.66 -4.24 -49.36
N LEU A 12 33.64 -3.33 -49.32
CA LEU A 12 33.78 -2.37 -48.24
C LEU A 12 32.64 -1.33 -48.23
N ALA A 13 32.20 -0.88 -49.41
CA ALA A 13 31.06 0.03 -49.52
C ALA A 13 29.74 -0.63 -49.10
N LEU A 14 29.56 -1.92 -49.40
CA LEU A 14 28.39 -2.68 -48.95
C LEU A 14 28.39 -2.85 -47.41
N PHE A 15 29.56 -3.07 -46.80
CA PHE A 15 29.68 -3.22 -45.35
C PHE A 15 29.41 -1.92 -44.58
N VAL A 16 29.81 -0.77 -45.14
CA VAL A 16 29.51 0.55 -44.55
C VAL A 16 28.04 0.92 -44.71
N ALA A 17 27.40 0.54 -45.82
CA ALA A 17 25.97 0.81 -46.04
C ALA A 17 25.04 0.01 -45.10
N VAL A 18 25.42 -1.22 -44.71
CA VAL A 18 24.63 -2.03 -43.76
C VAL A 18 24.74 -1.51 -42.32
N MET A 19 25.88 -0.92 -41.95
CA MET A 19 26.10 -0.38 -40.59
C MET A 19 25.49 1.01 -40.35
N LEU A 20 24.99 1.69 -41.39
CA LEU A 20 24.39 3.03 -41.30
C LEU A 20 22.87 3.05 -41.36
N THR A 21 22.22 1.92 -41.06
CA THR A 21 20.78 1.94 -40.77
C THR A 21 20.60 2.17 -39.27
N PRO A 22 20.04 3.32 -38.83
CA PRO A 22 19.41 3.34 -37.52
C PRO A 22 18.24 2.38 -37.64
N ALA A 23 18.43 1.15 -37.17
CA ALA A 23 17.33 0.27 -36.83
C ALA A 23 16.53 0.97 -35.75
N ALA A 24 15.65 1.90 -36.17
CA ALA A 24 14.58 2.42 -35.37
C ALA A 24 13.68 1.22 -35.10
N ALA A 25 14.05 0.47 -34.07
CA ALA A 25 13.30 -0.63 -33.52
C ALA A 25 11.95 -0.03 -33.10
N LYS A 26 11.00 -0.03 -34.03
CA LYS A 26 9.60 0.25 -33.77
C LYS A 26 9.13 -0.90 -32.91
N VAL A 27 9.29 -0.72 -31.59
CA VAL A 27 8.80 -1.64 -30.58
C VAL A 27 7.34 -1.95 -30.94
N PRO A 28 6.96 -3.23 -31.11
CA PRO A 28 5.62 -3.61 -31.52
C PRO A 28 4.57 -2.90 -30.65
N ALA A 29 3.55 -2.31 -31.27
CA ALA A 29 2.50 -1.56 -30.55
C ALA A 29 1.80 -2.38 -29.45
N PHE A 30 1.90 -3.71 -29.49
CA PHE A 30 1.43 -4.62 -28.45
C PHE A 30 2.22 -4.51 -27.13
N ILE A 31 3.53 -4.25 -27.18
CA ILE A 31 4.37 -4.02 -26.00
C ILE A 31 4.08 -2.64 -25.36
N LYS A 32 3.56 -1.69 -26.16
CA LYS A 32 3.11 -0.37 -25.65
C LYS A 32 1.80 -0.42 -24.85
N ARG A 33 0.94 -1.44 -25.04
CA ARG A 33 -0.32 -1.56 -24.28
C ARG A 33 -0.11 -1.95 -22.80
N ASN A 34 1.00 -2.61 -22.48
CA ASN A 34 1.20 -3.22 -21.16
C ASN A 34 2.08 -2.40 -20.21
N ARG A 35 2.50 -1.18 -20.59
CA ARG A 35 3.02 -0.26 -19.59
C ARG A 35 1.84 0.31 -18.83
N ALA A 36 1.37 -0.44 -17.84
CA ALA A 36 0.38 0.02 -16.88
C ALA A 36 0.80 1.41 -16.42
N LYS A 37 0.07 2.43 -16.86
CA LYS A 37 0.31 3.81 -16.48
C LYS A 37 0.29 3.83 -14.96
N TYR A 38 1.36 4.35 -14.34
CA TYR A 38 1.44 4.39 -12.89
C TYR A 38 0.16 5.02 -12.35
N THR A 39 -0.49 4.28 -11.46
CA THR A 39 -1.78 4.63 -10.89
C THR A 39 -1.65 4.46 -9.38
N PRO A 40 -1.90 5.52 -8.60
CA PRO A 40 -1.80 5.44 -7.15
C PRO A 40 -2.96 4.67 -6.52
N LEU A 41 -4.10 4.60 -7.20
CA LEU A 41 -5.32 3.93 -6.74
C LEU A 41 -5.32 2.45 -7.11
N LEU A 42 -5.30 1.59 -6.08
CA LEU A 42 -5.41 0.15 -6.22
C LEU A 42 -6.75 -0.34 -5.67
N PHE A 43 -7.38 -1.23 -6.43
CA PHE A 43 -8.56 -1.95 -6.01
C PHE A 43 -8.25 -3.45 -6.02
N PHE A 44 -8.15 -4.03 -4.82
CA PHE A 44 -8.03 -5.47 -4.65
C PHE A 44 -9.40 -6.10 -4.68
N LYS A 45 -9.62 -6.95 -5.67
CA LYS A 45 -10.89 -7.60 -5.90
C LYS A 45 -10.76 -9.11 -6.02
N VAL A 46 -11.92 -9.74 -5.93
CA VAL A 46 -12.11 -11.17 -6.16
C VAL A 46 -12.89 -11.33 -7.48
N PRO A 47 -12.77 -12.47 -8.20
CA PRO A 47 -13.61 -12.76 -9.35
C PRO A 47 -15.10 -12.56 -9.06
N MET A 48 -15.83 -12.06 -10.06
CA MET A 48 -17.27 -11.78 -9.94
C MET A 48 -18.05 -13.02 -9.52
N GLY A 49 -19.05 -12.83 -8.65
CA GLY A 49 -19.93 -13.90 -8.17
C GLY A 49 -19.40 -14.72 -6.99
N GLN A 50 -18.18 -14.46 -6.50
CA GLN A 50 -17.72 -15.08 -5.25
C GLN A 50 -18.17 -14.30 -4.01
N MET A 51 -18.13 -12.96 -4.07
CA MET A 51 -18.54 -12.11 -2.95
C MET A 51 -19.38 -10.93 -3.43
N PRO A 52 -20.62 -10.78 -2.92
CA PRO A 52 -21.51 -9.70 -3.35
C PRO A 52 -20.97 -8.31 -2.99
N GLU A 53 -20.21 -8.17 -1.90
CA GLU A 53 -19.60 -6.92 -1.44
C GLU A 53 -18.55 -6.42 -2.45
N SER A 54 -17.76 -7.34 -3.00
CA SER A 54 -16.77 -7.04 -4.05
C SER A 54 -17.44 -6.57 -5.33
N ASP A 55 -18.56 -7.20 -5.72
CA ASP A 55 -19.31 -6.85 -6.92
C ASP A 55 -19.99 -5.47 -6.79
N GLN A 56 -20.53 -5.16 -5.61
CA GLN A 56 -21.10 -3.85 -5.31
C GLN A 56 -20.01 -2.76 -5.31
N MET A 57 -18.88 -3.02 -4.66
CA MET A 57 -17.74 -2.11 -4.68
C MET A 57 -17.23 -1.86 -6.11
N GLU A 58 -17.18 -2.89 -6.97
CA GLU A 58 -16.75 -2.72 -8.36
C GLU A 58 -17.69 -1.76 -9.13
N LYS A 59 -19.00 -1.77 -8.85
CA LYS A 59 -19.97 -0.83 -9.45
C LYS A 59 -19.71 0.61 -8.98
N ILE A 60 -19.42 0.81 -7.70
CA ILE A 60 -19.09 2.12 -7.12
C ILE A 60 -17.81 2.66 -7.75
N VAL A 61 -16.75 1.85 -7.78
CA VAL A 61 -15.45 2.18 -8.38
C VAL A 61 -15.60 2.54 -9.87
N LYS A 62 -16.37 1.77 -10.65
CA LYS A 62 -16.64 2.09 -12.06
C LYS A 62 -17.37 3.42 -12.25
N SER A 63 -18.28 3.77 -11.34
CA SER A 63 -18.99 5.04 -11.39
C SER A 63 -18.04 6.21 -11.13
N ILE A 64 -17.13 6.06 -10.17
CA ILE A 64 -16.16 7.10 -9.80
C ILE A 64 -15.06 7.28 -10.85
N GLU A 65 -14.59 6.18 -11.47
CA GLU A 65 -13.65 6.23 -12.60
C GLU A 65 -14.25 7.02 -13.78
N LYS A 66 -15.55 6.86 -14.06
CA LYS A 66 -16.26 7.65 -15.07
C LYS A 66 -16.44 9.11 -14.69
N GLU A 67 -16.79 9.40 -13.43
CA GLU A 67 -17.03 10.76 -12.95
C GLU A 67 -15.76 11.60 -12.86
N THR A 68 -14.67 11.00 -12.36
CA THR A 68 -13.43 11.73 -12.01
C THR A 68 -12.38 11.61 -13.12
N GLY A 69 -12.54 10.66 -14.06
CA GLY A 69 -11.56 10.38 -15.11
C GLY A 69 -10.25 9.78 -14.58
N VAL A 70 -10.24 9.29 -13.34
CA VAL A 70 -9.05 8.69 -12.71
C VAL A 70 -9.03 7.21 -13.01
N HIS A 71 -7.89 6.70 -13.47
CA HIS A 71 -7.71 5.28 -13.66
C HIS A 71 -7.56 4.57 -12.31
N ILE A 72 -8.19 3.40 -12.14
CA ILE A 72 -8.03 2.58 -10.92
C ILE A 72 -7.47 1.23 -11.34
N GLN A 73 -6.31 0.86 -10.78
CA GLN A 73 -5.67 -0.41 -11.08
C GLN A 73 -6.39 -1.52 -10.33
N ARG A 74 -6.99 -2.44 -11.09
CA ARG A 74 -7.70 -3.61 -10.55
C ARG A 74 -6.72 -4.76 -10.39
N LEU A 75 -6.63 -5.29 -9.19
CA LEU A 75 -5.74 -6.39 -8.84
C LEU A 75 -6.59 -7.55 -8.35
N ASP A 76 -6.56 -8.67 -9.08
CA ASP A 76 -7.28 -9.88 -8.71
C ASP A 76 -6.38 -10.75 -7.84
N ILE A 77 -6.70 -10.84 -6.56
CA ILE A 77 -5.87 -11.57 -5.59
C ILE A 77 -5.86 -13.09 -5.81
N MET A 78 -6.84 -13.64 -6.52
CA MET A 78 -6.90 -15.08 -6.80
C MET A 78 -6.11 -15.45 -8.05
N ARG A 79 -6.10 -14.55 -9.05
CA ARG A 79 -5.42 -14.80 -10.34
C ARG A 79 -3.96 -14.36 -10.30
N ASP A 80 -3.65 -13.23 -9.65
CA ASP A 80 -2.32 -12.65 -9.65
C ASP A 80 -1.57 -12.91 -8.34
N ARG A 81 -0.50 -13.71 -8.41
CA ARG A 81 0.38 -13.98 -7.26
C ARG A 81 1.02 -12.71 -6.68
N ALA A 82 1.32 -11.73 -7.53
CA ALA A 82 1.89 -10.46 -7.09
C ALA A 82 0.87 -9.60 -6.33
N ALA A 83 -0.39 -9.59 -6.78
CA ALA A 83 -1.48 -8.92 -6.09
C ALA A 83 -1.71 -9.53 -4.71
N LYS A 84 -1.71 -10.87 -4.63
CA LYS A 84 -1.83 -11.59 -3.36
C LYS A 84 -0.74 -11.21 -2.36
N LYS A 85 0.53 -11.22 -2.79
CA LYS A 85 1.66 -10.83 -1.93
C LYS A 85 1.58 -9.37 -1.47
N LEU A 86 1.10 -8.46 -2.32
CA LEU A 86 0.90 -7.06 -1.94
C LEU A 86 -0.22 -6.94 -0.91
N TYR A 87 -1.33 -7.66 -1.13
CA TYR A 87 -2.44 -7.70 -0.18
C TYR A 87 -1.97 -8.22 1.19
N GLU A 88 -1.29 -9.37 1.23
CA GLU A 88 -0.76 -9.96 2.48
C GLU A 88 0.15 -8.99 3.24
N LYS A 89 1.00 -8.24 2.53
CA LYS A 89 1.84 -7.19 3.13
C LYS A 89 1.05 -6.02 3.68
N LEU A 90 -0.01 -5.59 2.98
CA LEU A 90 -0.84 -4.45 3.39
C LEU A 90 -1.70 -4.76 4.62
N VAL A 91 -1.97 -6.05 4.86
CA VAL A 91 -2.75 -6.49 6.02
C VAL A 91 -1.92 -7.25 7.05
N GLU A 92 -0.59 -7.13 7.02
CA GLU A 92 0.29 -7.68 8.06
C GLU A 92 0.04 -9.17 8.37
N ASN A 93 -0.28 -9.97 7.34
CA ASN A 93 -0.68 -11.37 7.45
C ASN A 93 -1.96 -11.66 8.26
N ASN A 94 -2.79 -10.65 8.55
CA ASN A 94 -4.11 -10.86 9.12
C ASN A 94 -5.07 -11.36 8.03
N LEU A 95 -5.21 -12.69 7.92
CA LEU A 95 -6.10 -13.35 6.97
C LEU A 95 -7.59 -13.04 7.17
N ARG A 96 -7.97 -12.37 8.27
CA ARG A 96 -9.36 -12.02 8.60
C ARG A 96 -9.78 -10.65 8.10
N SER A 97 -8.95 -10.00 7.30
CA SER A 97 -9.20 -8.66 6.83
C SER A 97 -10.41 -8.56 5.91
N PRO A 98 -11.23 -7.48 6.04
CA PRO A 98 -12.43 -7.35 5.25
C PRO A 98 -12.08 -7.13 3.78
N PHE A 99 -12.66 -7.95 2.91
CA PHE A 99 -12.70 -7.71 1.48
C PHE A 99 -14.02 -7.02 1.11
N PRO A 100 -14.05 -6.21 0.05
CA PRO A 100 -12.94 -5.76 -0.80
C PRO A 100 -11.98 -4.75 -0.13
N LEU A 101 -10.81 -4.50 -0.74
CA LEU A 101 -9.84 -3.51 -0.23
C LEU A 101 -9.49 -2.47 -1.30
N LEU A 102 -9.59 -1.19 -0.93
CA LEU A 102 -9.06 -0.07 -1.70
C LEU A 102 -7.80 0.48 -1.03
N TYR A 103 -6.76 0.69 -1.82
CA TYR A 103 -5.47 1.17 -1.32
C TYR A 103 -4.94 2.33 -2.15
N HIS A 104 -4.56 3.41 -1.49
CA HIS A 104 -3.94 4.57 -2.13
C HIS A 104 -2.43 4.55 -1.87
N ARG A 105 -1.62 4.42 -2.91
CA ARG A 105 -0.15 4.30 -2.78
C ARG A 105 0.53 5.54 -2.20
N GLU A 106 0.02 6.73 -2.51
CA GLU A 106 0.66 7.99 -2.10
C GLU A 106 0.26 8.42 -0.69
N SER A 107 -1.02 8.34 -0.33
CA SER A 107 -1.51 8.67 1.02
C SER A 107 -1.47 7.47 1.99
N LEU A 108 -1.09 6.27 1.52
CA LEU A 108 -1.09 5.00 2.28
C LEU A 108 -2.44 4.63 2.90
N GLN A 109 -3.53 5.24 2.43
CA GLN A 109 -4.87 5.02 2.94
C GLN A 109 -5.43 3.67 2.51
N ARG A 110 -6.17 3.04 3.43
CA ARG A 110 -6.80 1.73 3.28
C ARG A 110 -8.29 1.90 3.56
N VAL A 111 -9.14 1.44 2.64
CA VAL A 111 -10.60 1.36 2.84
C VAL A 111 -11.00 -0.10 2.72
N TYR A 112 -11.51 -0.65 3.81
CA TYR A 112 -11.88 -2.04 3.92
C TYR A 112 -13.39 -2.23 3.71
N GLY A 113 -13.76 -3.38 3.16
CA GLY A 113 -15.15 -3.80 3.02
C GLY A 113 -15.95 -2.96 2.04
N LEU A 114 -17.28 -3.00 2.21
CA LEU A 114 -18.22 -2.19 1.45
C LEU A 114 -18.23 -0.76 2.03
N ALA A 115 -17.91 0.22 1.20
CA ALA A 115 -17.85 1.62 1.56
C ALA A 115 -18.80 2.46 0.70
N ASP A 116 -19.24 3.57 1.27
CA ASP A 116 -20.11 4.51 0.59
C ASP A 116 -19.42 5.19 -0.59
N LYS A 117 -20.23 5.56 -1.57
CA LYS A 117 -19.76 6.23 -2.79
C LYS A 117 -18.98 7.52 -2.49
N ASP A 118 -19.41 8.28 -1.49
CA ASP A 118 -18.74 9.54 -1.11
C ASP A 118 -17.40 9.29 -0.41
N LEU A 119 -17.27 8.19 0.33
CA LEU A 119 -16.01 7.77 0.93
C LEU A 119 -15.01 7.38 -0.16
N VAL A 120 -15.42 6.53 -1.10
CA VAL A 120 -14.58 6.10 -2.23
C VAL A 120 -14.23 7.29 -3.13
N ARG A 121 -15.11 8.28 -3.27
CA ARG A 121 -14.85 9.52 -4.00
C ARG A 121 -13.77 10.35 -3.31
N SER A 122 -13.84 10.49 -1.99
CA SER A 122 -12.84 11.21 -1.19
C SER A 122 -11.48 10.52 -1.21
N TRP A 123 -11.49 9.20 -1.08
CA TRP A 123 -10.33 8.32 -1.25
C TRP A 123 -9.67 8.52 -2.63
N SER A 124 -10.45 8.50 -3.71
CA SER A 124 -9.92 8.65 -5.08
C SER A 124 -9.23 10.00 -5.34
N LYS A 125 -9.53 11.00 -4.52
CA LYS A 125 -8.93 12.35 -4.57
C LYS A 125 -7.72 12.49 -3.65
N GLY A 126 -7.34 11.43 -2.93
CA GLY A 126 -6.24 11.46 -1.96
C GLY A 126 -6.51 12.37 -0.75
N ARG A 127 -7.78 12.71 -0.47
CA ARG A 127 -8.13 13.50 0.71
C ARG A 127 -7.94 12.63 1.96
N LEU A 128 -7.49 13.24 3.05
CA LEU A 128 -7.49 12.59 4.36
C LEU A 128 -8.92 12.17 4.68
N LEU A 129 -9.15 10.86 4.69
CA LEU A 129 -10.41 10.31 5.17
C LEU A 129 -10.44 10.56 6.69
N PRO A 130 -11.56 11.08 7.24
CA PRO A 130 -11.71 11.12 8.68
C PRO A 130 -11.56 9.69 9.21
N VAL A 131 -10.83 9.54 10.32
CA VAL A 131 -10.81 8.28 11.05
C VAL A 131 -12.23 8.09 11.57
N VAL A 132 -13.02 7.26 10.89
CA VAL A 132 -14.32 6.85 11.40
C VAL A 132 -14.01 5.74 12.39
N ASP A 133 -14.04 6.08 13.68
CA ASP A 133 -13.90 5.14 14.79
C ASP A 133 -15.12 4.21 14.86
N GLU A 134 -15.34 3.39 13.84
CA GLU A 134 -16.29 2.28 13.90
C GLU A 134 -15.70 1.08 13.14
N LYS A 135 -15.01 0.23 13.92
CA LYS A 135 -14.36 -1.05 13.58
C LYS A 135 -12.93 -0.93 13.02
N GLU A 136 -11.98 -0.96 13.96
CA GLU A 136 -10.73 -1.73 13.84
C GLU A 136 -9.97 -1.52 12.52
N VAL A 137 -9.79 -0.25 12.13
CA VAL A 137 -8.74 0.12 11.18
C VAL A 137 -7.46 0.15 12.00
N THR A 138 -6.68 -0.93 11.94
CA THR A 138 -5.30 -0.99 12.45
C THR A 138 -4.42 0.00 11.68
N VAL A 139 -4.52 1.26 12.06
CA VAL A 139 -3.41 2.19 12.06
C VAL A 139 -2.65 1.88 13.34
N LEU A 140 -1.37 1.52 13.21
CA LEU A 140 -0.41 1.40 14.31
C LEU A 140 -0.73 2.40 15.45
N PRO A 141 -1.22 1.95 16.62
CA PRO A 141 -1.29 2.81 17.77
C PRO A 141 0.06 2.72 18.47
N GLY A 142 0.94 3.64 18.09
CA GLY A 142 1.81 4.21 19.10
C GLY A 142 0.92 5.11 19.95
N ALA A 143 0.80 4.75 21.22
CA ALA A 143 0.23 5.57 22.29
C ALA A 143 -1.31 5.72 22.32
N ASP A 144 -1.86 5.03 23.32
CA ASP A 144 -2.85 5.54 24.27
C ASP A 144 -4.35 5.38 23.97
N GLY A 145 -5.00 4.62 24.86
CA GLY A 145 -6.39 4.83 25.27
C GLY A 145 -7.39 3.80 24.73
N GLU A 146 -7.67 2.75 25.50
CA GLU A 146 -8.92 2.68 26.31
C GLU A 146 -9.15 1.29 26.94
N ALA A 147 -9.54 1.35 28.21
CA ALA A 147 -10.45 0.46 28.95
C ALA A 147 -10.44 -1.04 28.61
N MET A 148 -9.62 -1.80 29.35
CA MET A 148 -10.03 -3.15 29.78
C MET A 148 -10.73 -3.01 31.12
N ASP A 149 -12.04 -3.26 31.11
CA ASP A 149 -12.83 -3.53 32.30
C ASP A 149 -12.51 -4.95 32.79
N ASP A 150 -12.61 -5.13 34.10
CA ASP A 150 -12.50 -6.36 34.90
C ASP A 150 -11.11 -6.79 35.42
N GLU A 151 -10.77 -6.22 36.58
CA GLU A 151 -10.07 -6.85 37.73
C GLU A 151 -8.63 -7.39 37.55
N MET A 152 -7.73 -6.65 36.90
CA MET A 152 -6.30 -6.76 37.27
C MET A 152 -5.98 -5.72 38.34
N ASP A 153 -5.61 -6.18 39.53
CA ASP A 153 -5.19 -5.33 40.64
C ASP A 153 -4.04 -4.43 40.16
N MET A 154 -4.30 -3.13 40.04
CA MET A 154 -3.38 -2.16 39.41
C MET A 154 -2.01 -2.16 40.09
N GLU A 155 -1.96 -2.58 41.36
CA GLU A 155 -0.74 -2.77 42.14
C GLU A 155 0.12 -3.97 41.67
N GLU A 156 -0.49 -5.04 41.15
CA GLU A 156 0.22 -6.22 40.63
C GLU A 156 0.87 -5.92 39.26
N LEU A 157 0.14 -5.21 38.39
CA LEU A 157 0.66 -4.78 37.07
C LEU A 157 1.84 -3.82 37.21
N GLU A 158 1.78 -2.88 38.15
CA GLU A 158 2.90 -1.98 38.46
C GLU A 158 4.12 -2.74 39.01
N MET A 159 3.89 -3.77 39.82
CA MET A 159 4.95 -4.58 40.40
C MET A 159 5.67 -5.45 39.34
N GLU A 160 4.96 -5.90 38.31
CA GLU A 160 5.54 -6.65 37.19
C GLU A 160 6.38 -5.74 36.27
N MET A 161 5.85 -4.56 35.93
CA MET A 161 6.57 -3.57 35.12
C MET A 161 7.87 -3.10 35.81
N ASP A 162 7.89 -2.98 37.14
CA ASP A 162 9.09 -2.55 37.89
C ASP A 162 10.18 -3.63 38.01
N ARG A 163 9.84 -4.90 37.77
CA ARG A 163 10.81 -6.01 37.69
C ARG A 163 11.59 -5.98 36.38
N GLU A 164 11.00 -5.50 35.30
CA GLU A 164 11.63 -5.41 33.97
C GLU A 164 12.50 -4.16 33.79
N LEU A 165 12.38 -3.17 34.69
CA LEU A 165 13.16 -1.94 34.60
C LEU A 165 14.64 -2.15 34.94
N THR A 166 15.50 -1.53 34.14
CA THR A 166 16.93 -1.48 34.44
C THR A 166 17.22 -0.71 35.73
N PRO A 167 18.31 -1.00 36.45
CA PRO A 167 18.62 -0.33 37.73
C PRO A 167 18.72 1.20 37.65
N ALA A 168 19.08 1.74 36.48
CA ALA A 168 19.13 3.19 36.25
C ALA A 168 17.73 3.80 36.10
N GLN A 169 16.81 3.12 35.43
CA GLN A 169 15.44 3.58 35.24
C GLN A 169 14.64 3.56 36.55
N ARG A 170 14.88 2.57 37.41
CA ARG A 170 14.26 2.49 38.74
C ARG A 170 14.56 3.72 39.61
N ARG A 171 15.84 4.14 39.65
CA ARG A 171 16.24 5.37 40.37
C ARG A 171 15.58 6.62 39.79
N GLY A 172 15.41 6.68 38.46
CA GLY A 172 14.71 7.76 37.79
C GLY A 172 13.24 7.84 38.18
N LYS A 173 12.54 6.70 38.22
CA LYS A 173 11.13 6.58 38.63
C LYS A 173 10.95 6.99 40.09
N GLU A 174 11.81 6.51 40.99
CA GLU A 174 11.78 6.89 42.41
C GLU A 174 12.03 8.39 42.64
N ALA A 175 13.01 8.98 41.94
CA ALA A 175 13.28 10.41 42.02
C ALA A 175 12.10 11.25 41.51
N MET A 176 11.39 10.77 40.49
CA MET A 176 10.19 11.43 39.97
C MET A 176 9.03 11.35 40.96
N LYS A 177 8.78 10.16 41.55
CA LYS A 177 7.74 9.95 42.56
C LYS A 177 7.93 10.87 43.78
N LYS A 178 9.18 11.00 44.24
CA LYS A 178 9.52 11.89 45.37
C LYS A 178 9.22 13.37 45.07
N ARG A 179 9.53 13.84 43.85
CA ARG A 179 9.21 15.22 43.44
C ARG A 179 7.70 15.48 43.40
N MET A 180 6.92 14.49 42.98
CA MET A 180 5.46 14.63 42.93
C MET A 180 4.83 14.68 44.31
N GLU A 181 5.32 13.87 45.26
CA GLU A 181 4.83 13.88 46.64
C GLU A 181 5.19 15.19 47.38
N GLU A 182 6.37 15.73 47.14
CA GLU A 182 6.79 17.03 47.68
C GLU A 182 5.98 18.19 47.09
N GLY A 183 5.61 18.12 45.81
CA GLY A 183 4.73 19.09 45.16
C GLY A 183 3.28 19.05 45.63
N ARG A 184 2.80 17.89 46.11
CA ARG A 184 1.41 17.70 46.59
C ARG A 184 1.20 18.09 48.06
N LYS A 185 2.29 18.31 48.81
CA LYS A 185 2.27 18.73 50.22
C LYS A 185 2.42 20.25 50.41
N LYS A 186 2.42 21.02 49.32
CA LYS A 186 2.45 22.49 49.30
C LYS A 186 1.09 23.04 48.91
#